data_AF-A0A925ZSX9-F1
#
_entry.id   AF-A0A925ZSX9-F1
#
_cell.length_a   1.000
_cell.length_b   1.000
_cell.length_c   1.000
_cell.angle_alpha   90.00
_cell.angle_beta   90.00
_cell.angle_gamma   90.00
#
_symmetry.space_group_name_H-M   'P 1'
#
loop_
_entity.id
_entity.type
_entity.pdbx_description
1 polymer ?
#
loop_
_entity_poly.entity_id
_entity_poly.type
_entity_poly.pdbx_seq_one_letter_code
_entity_poly.pdbx_strand_id
1 'polypeptide(L)'
;MNIESPVITPSKPAGRGRLPLLAQRVEWLGLGLSVPDGWEIVRHSLSAEVGSLRFVDRRRERLVIAWAQCKTAPDLSRLVEEMRREAEAGAGCQPFRYGPWRGIQHIQADRERGIHAVRYHAETSRLLEAHVFGAEAAEPEQSLSRAILGQLRVLGSAHTSCRWRAFNLALKTPDNFALLSADVAPADVRLRFEHRAGAGTRAAITATAQRLGMVSSWFDGDLARL
;
A
#
# COMPACT_ATOMS: atom_id res chain seq x y z
N MET A 1 -64.39 -6.46 14.07
CA MET A 1 -63.47 -5.30 13.98
C MET A 1 -62.12 -5.82 14.46
N ASN A 2 -61.27 -6.30 13.54
CA ASN A 2 -59.99 -6.93 13.87
C ASN A 2 -58.92 -5.84 13.99
N ILE A 3 -58.27 -5.76 15.15
CA ILE A 3 -57.15 -4.85 15.41
C ILE A 3 -55.89 -5.67 15.15
N GLU A 4 -55.31 -5.54 13.95
CA GLU A 4 -53.97 -6.05 13.67
C GLU A 4 -52.95 -5.17 14.40
N SER A 5 -52.23 -5.77 15.35
CA SER A 5 -51.09 -5.13 16.02
C SER A 5 -49.88 -5.19 15.07
N PRO A 6 -49.13 -4.09 14.88
CA PRO A 6 -47.97 -4.10 14.01
C PRO A 6 -46.85 -4.95 14.61
N VAL A 7 -46.38 -5.92 13.85
CA VAL A 7 -45.17 -6.70 14.13
C VAL A 7 -43.98 -5.74 14.10
N ILE A 8 -43.48 -5.37 15.30
CA ILE A 8 -42.22 -4.65 15.44
C ILE A 8 -41.10 -5.64 15.14
N THR A 9 -40.59 -5.61 13.91
CA THR A 9 -39.37 -6.33 13.56
C THR A 9 -38.21 -5.78 14.40
N PRO A 10 -37.44 -6.61 15.12
CA PRO A 10 -36.30 -6.13 15.88
C PRO A 10 -35.28 -5.52 14.92
N SER A 11 -34.97 -4.24 15.15
CA SER A 11 -33.89 -3.54 14.48
C SER A 11 -32.59 -4.31 14.68
N LYS A 12 -31.95 -4.68 13.58
CA LYS A 12 -30.63 -5.31 13.55
C LYS A 12 -29.68 -4.39 14.35
N PRO A 13 -29.01 -4.88 15.41
CA PRO A 13 -28.08 -4.04 16.15
C PRO A 13 -26.98 -3.60 15.19
N ALA A 14 -26.79 -2.28 15.06
CA ALA A 14 -25.64 -1.69 14.39
C ALA A 14 -24.39 -2.30 15.04
N GLY A 15 -23.75 -3.21 14.31
CA GLY A 15 -22.55 -3.88 14.79
C GLY A 15 -21.53 -2.82 15.13
N ARG A 16 -21.12 -2.76 16.40
CA ARG A 16 -19.98 -1.96 16.86
C ARG A 16 -18.80 -2.30 15.93
N GLY A 17 -18.46 -1.37 15.05
CA GLY A 17 -17.51 -1.58 13.96
C GLY A 17 -16.14 -1.88 14.54
N ARG A 18 -15.76 -3.16 14.56
CA ARG A 18 -14.38 -3.56 14.84
C ARG A 18 -13.54 -3.00 13.69
N LEU A 19 -12.48 -2.25 14.01
CA LEU A 19 -11.48 -1.84 13.03
C LEU A 19 -11.12 -3.03 12.12
N PRO A 20 -11.02 -2.84 10.79
CA PRO A 20 -10.51 -3.89 9.94
C PRO A 20 -9.08 -4.22 10.39
N LEU A 21 -8.84 -5.50 10.63
CA LEU A 21 -7.53 -6.00 11.05
C LEU A 21 -6.54 -5.74 9.91
N LEU A 22 -5.45 -5.02 10.21
CA LEU A 22 -4.32 -4.83 9.30
C LEU A 22 -3.47 -6.10 9.28
N ALA A 23 -4.00 -7.18 8.69
CA ALA A 23 -3.40 -8.51 8.76
C ALA A 23 -2.47 -8.80 7.57
N GLN A 24 -2.66 -8.14 6.42
CA GLN A 24 -1.78 -8.30 5.26
C GLN A 24 -0.55 -7.38 5.36
N ARG A 25 0.62 -7.96 5.56
CA ARG A 25 1.91 -7.24 5.53
C ARG A 25 2.47 -7.16 4.11
N VAL A 26 2.94 -5.99 3.73
CA VAL A 26 3.61 -5.73 2.44
C VAL A 26 5.00 -5.16 2.68
N GLU A 27 5.99 -5.69 1.96
CA GLU A 27 7.37 -5.20 1.91
C GLU A 27 7.79 -5.06 0.45
N TRP A 28 8.04 -3.83 0.02
CA TRP A 28 8.31 -3.49 -1.38
C TRP A 28 9.31 -2.33 -1.46
N LEU A 29 10.45 -2.54 -2.13
CA LEU A 29 11.46 -1.49 -2.37
C LEU A 29 11.88 -0.73 -1.08
N GLY A 30 12.01 -1.46 0.02
CA GLY A 30 12.44 -0.91 1.31
C GLY A 30 11.33 -0.17 2.05
N LEU A 31 10.10 -0.22 1.57
CA LEU A 31 8.90 0.19 2.29
C LEU A 31 8.26 -1.02 2.94
N GLY A 32 7.77 -0.85 4.17
CA GLY A 32 6.99 -1.84 4.91
C GLY A 32 5.67 -1.24 5.36
N LEU A 33 4.58 -1.97 5.22
CA LEU A 33 3.26 -1.55 5.72
C LEU A 33 2.35 -2.74 6.01
N SER A 34 1.23 -2.46 6.66
CA SER A 34 0.14 -3.41 6.84
C SER A 34 -1.17 -2.80 6.37
N VAL A 35 -1.93 -3.58 5.61
CA VAL A 35 -3.22 -3.20 5.03
C VAL A 35 -4.30 -4.18 5.47
N PRO A 36 -5.59 -3.81 5.40
CA PRO A 36 -6.68 -4.75 5.64
C PRO A 36 -6.60 -5.99 4.75
N ASP A 37 -7.12 -7.10 5.25
CA ASP A 37 -7.30 -8.30 4.44
C ASP A 37 -8.26 -8.03 3.27
N GLY A 38 -7.95 -8.63 2.12
CA GLY A 38 -8.71 -8.46 0.88
C GLY A 38 -8.36 -7.18 0.11
N TRP A 39 -7.37 -6.41 0.56
CA TRP A 39 -6.78 -5.35 -0.27
C TRP A 39 -5.72 -5.92 -1.21
N GLU A 40 -5.85 -5.59 -2.48
CA GLU A 40 -4.98 -6.13 -3.54
C GLU A 40 -4.14 -5.01 -4.17
N ILE A 41 -2.89 -5.32 -4.45
CA ILE A 41 -2.01 -4.42 -5.21
C ILE A 41 -2.40 -4.55 -6.69
N VAL A 42 -2.91 -3.47 -7.29
CA VAL A 42 -3.28 -3.42 -8.71
C VAL A 42 -2.29 -2.66 -9.57
N ARG A 43 -1.48 -1.80 -8.96
CA ARG A 43 -0.37 -1.10 -9.65
C ARG A 43 0.84 -1.03 -8.73
N HIS A 44 2.00 -1.21 -9.32
CA HIS A 44 3.27 -1.16 -8.62
C HIS A 44 4.36 -0.60 -9.55
N SER A 45 5.25 0.20 -8.98
CA SER A 45 6.48 0.65 -9.64
C SER A 45 7.66 -0.19 -9.19
N LEU A 46 8.61 -0.40 -10.11
CA LEU A 46 9.92 -1.01 -9.85
C LEU A 46 11.02 0.03 -9.63
N SER A 47 10.74 1.31 -9.91
CA SER A 47 11.73 2.37 -9.79
C SER A 47 11.98 2.72 -8.33
N ALA A 48 13.25 2.59 -7.93
CA ALA A 48 13.73 2.98 -6.61
C ALA A 48 13.66 4.50 -6.37
N GLU A 49 13.74 5.28 -7.44
CA GLU A 49 13.84 6.74 -7.40
C GLU A 49 12.46 7.39 -7.32
N VAL A 50 11.51 6.98 -8.17
CA VAL A 50 10.16 7.55 -8.21
C VAL A 50 9.17 6.45 -8.55
N GLY A 51 8.15 6.28 -7.72
CA GLY A 51 7.19 5.20 -7.95
C GLY A 51 5.98 5.24 -7.03
N SER A 52 5.11 4.25 -7.20
CA SER A 52 3.94 4.10 -6.35
C SER A 52 3.50 2.63 -6.18
N LEU A 53 2.72 2.40 -5.14
CA LEU A 53 1.89 1.22 -4.91
C LEU A 53 0.44 1.66 -4.80
N ARG A 54 -0.45 0.93 -5.47
CA ARG A 54 -1.89 1.22 -5.51
C ARG A 54 -2.67 0.00 -5.05
N PHE A 55 -3.49 0.20 -4.03
CA PHE A 55 -4.31 -0.84 -3.41
C PHE A 55 -5.79 -0.59 -3.67
N VAL A 56 -6.51 -1.64 -4.01
CA VAL A 56 -7.97 -1.65 -4.13
C VAL A 56 -8.55 -2.66 -3.17
N ASP A 57 -9.82 -2.49 -2.81
CA ASP A 57 -10.66 -3.58 -2.34
C ASP A 57 -11.69 -3.95 -3.41
N ARG A 58 -12.62 -4.86 -3.08
CA ARG A 58 -13.72 -5.27 -3.97
C ARG A 58 -14.64 -4.13 -4.46
N ARG A 59 -14.57 -2.94 -3.84
CA ARG A 59 -15.46 -1.81 -4.13
C ARG A 59 -14.74 -0.75 -4.96
N ARG A 60 -13.53 -0.36 -4.56
CA ARG A 60 -12.76 0.71 -5.21
C ARG A 60 -11.32 0.77 -4.73
N GLU A 61 -10.56 1.71 -5.29
CA GLU A 61 -9.29 2.11 -4.74
C GLU A 61 -9.40 2.59 -3.28
N ARG A 62 -8.42 2.21 -2.46
CA ARG A 62 -8.37 2.57 -1.05
C ARG A 62 -7.08 3.23 -0.60
N LEU A 63 -5.95 2.93 -1.24
CA LEU A 63 -4.66 3.45 -0.83
C LEU A 63 -3.70 3.62 -2.01
N VAL A 64 -3.13 4.82 -2.12
CA VAL A 64 -1.92 5.08 -2.92
C VAL A 64 -0.79 5.39 -1.97
N ILE A 65 0.37 4.78 -2.22
CA ILE A 65 1.63 5.20 -1.61
C ILE A 65 2.56 5.54 -2.75
N ALA A 66 2.93 6.81 -2.87
CA ALA A 66 3.95 7.26 -3.79
C ALA A 66 5.25 7.59 -3.03
N TRP A 67 6.36 7.49 -3.75
CA TRP A 67 7.67 7.88 -3.24
C TRP A 67 8.47 8.63 -4.29
N ALA A 68 9.34 9.50 -3.82
CA ALA A 68 10.37 10.16 -4.60
C ALA A 68 11.66 10.24 -3.78
N GLN A 69 12.78 9.90 -4.41
CA GLN A 69 14.12 10.13 -3.87
C GLN A 69 14.46 11.61 -4.07
N CYS A 70 14.88 12.26 -2.98
CA CYS A 70 15.18 13.68 -2.98
C CYS A 70 16.69 13.89 -2.80
N LYS A 71 17.26 14.82 -3.58
CA LYS A 71 18.66 15.25 -3.38
C LYS A 71 18.81 16.08 -2.10
N THR A 72 17.78 16.84 -1.75
CA THR A 72 17.70 17.70 -0.57
C THR A 72 16.36 17.49 0.13
N ALA A 73 16.28 17.82 1.42
CA ALA A 73 15.02 17.75 2.16
C ALA A 73 13.99 18.70 1.55
N PRO A 74 12.77 18.23 1.19
CA PRO A 74 11.73 19.09 0.65
C PRO A 74 11.10 19.95 1.74
N ASP A 75 10.62 21.12 1.37
CA ASP A 75 9.78 21.94 2.23
C ASP A 75 8.37 21.32 2.34
N LEU A 76 8.16 20.52 3.38
CA LEU A 76 6.87 19.87 3.63
C LEU A 76 5.73 20.85 3.87
N SER A 77 6.01 22.06 4.39
CA SER A 77 4.96 23.05 4.65
C SER A 77 4.41 23.57 3.33
N ARG A 78 5.31 23.91 2.41
CA ARG A 78 4.96 24.31 1.05
C ARG A 78 4.17 23.23 0.31
N LEU A 79 4.61 21.96 0.38
CA LEU A 79 3.89 20.85 -0.26
C LEU A 79 2.46 20.71 0.28
N VAL A 80 2.27 20.81 1.60
CA VAL A 80 0.93 20.72 2.20
C VAL A 80 0.05 21.93 1.82
N GLU A 81 0.64 23.11 1.64
CA GLU A 81 -0.09 24.28 1.12
C GLU A 81 -0.49 24.11 -0.34
N GLU A 82 0.37 23.55 -1.19
CA GLU A 82 0.05 23.20 -2.57
C GLU A 82 -1.12 22.20 -2.63
N MET A 83 -1.06 21.12 -1.82
CA MET A 83 -2.17 20.16 -1.68
C MET A 83 -3.47 20.82 -1.24
N ARG A 84 -3.39 21.76 -0.29
CA ARG A 84 -4.54 22.51 0.20
C ARG A 84 -5.20 23.30 -0.92
N ARG A 85 -4.42 24.05 -1.70
CA ARG A 85 -4.92 24.86 -2.83
C ARG A 85 -5.61 23.99 -3.87
N GLU A 86 -5.04 22.82 -4.18
CA GLU A 86 -5.64 21.86 -5.12
C GLU A 86 -6.97 21.29 -4.59
N ALA A 87 -7.06 21.00 -3.29
CA ALA A 87 -8.28 20.47 -2.68
C ALA A 87 -9.36 21.54 -2.44
N GLU A 88 -8.99 22.79 -2.20
CA GLU A 88 -9.90 23.93 -2.04
C GLU A 88 -10.62 24.31 -3.34
N ALA A 89 -10.07 23.93 -4.50
CA ALA A 89 -10.82 23.96 -5.75
C ALA A 89 -12.04 23.00 -5.76
N GLY A 90 -12.17 22.12 -4.76
CA GLY A 90 -13.26 21.17 -4.56
C GLY A 90 -14.12 21.45 -3.29
N ALA A 91 -14.56 20.39 -2.60
CA ALA A 91 -15.58 20.43 -1.54
C ALA A 91 -15.05 20.74 -0.11
N GLY A 92 -13.92 21.44 -0.01
CA GLY A 92 -13.29 21.85 1.25
C GLY A 92 -12.27 20.86 1.81
N CYS A 93 -11.35 21.39 2.61
CA CYS A 93 -10.27 20.61 3.23
C CYS A 93 -10.00 21.05 4.67
N GLN A 94 -9.40 20.16 5.45
CA GLN A 94 -8.98 20.40 6.83
C GLN A 94 -7.53 19.94 6.99
N PRO A 95 -6.71 20.63 7.82
CA PRO A 95 -5.35 20.16 8.10
C PRO A 95 -5.36 18.76 8.74
N PHE A 96 -4.44 17.90 8.32
CA PHE A 96 -4.22 16.58 8.89
C PHE A 96 -2.79 16.46 9.44
N ARG A 97 -2.66 15.92 10.66
CA ARG A 97 -1.37 15.59 11.29
C ARG A 97 -1.48 14.28 12.06
N TYR A 98 -0.49 13.41 11.89
CA TYR A 98 -0.40 12.16 12.62
C TYR A 98 1.05 11.62 12.66
N GLY A 99 1.68 11.66 13.82
CA GLY A 99 3.10 11.31 13.95
C GLY A 99 3.97 12.13 12.98
N PRO A 100 4.80 11.50 12.14
CA PRO A 100 5.65 12.21 11.16
C PRO A 100 4.88 12.69 9.92
N TRP A 101 3.59 12.36 9.79
CA TRP A 101 2.76 12.70 8.63
C TRP A 101 2.12 14.08 8.77
N ARG A 102 2.12 14.84 7.68
CA ARG A 102 1.45 16.14 7.54
C ARG A 102 0.67 16.16 6.24
N GLY A 103 -0.48 16.79 6.21
CA GLY A 103 -1.30 16.77 5.01
C GLY A 103 -2.65 17.44 5.19
N ILE A 104 -3.61 16.97 4.41
CA ILE A 104 -4.99 17.42 4.43
C ILE A 104 -5.96 16.23 4.49
N GLN A 105 -7.09 16.48 5.12
CA GLN A 105 -8.30 15.69 4.97
C GLN A 105 -9.23 16.46 4.04
N HIS A 106 -9.78 15.81 3.01
CA HIS A 106 -10.67 16.44 2.04
C HIS A 106 -11.90 15.58 1.80
N ILE A 107 -12.95 16.19 1.27
CA ILE A 107 -14.17 15.51 0.83
C ILE A 107 -14.15 15.48 -0.70
N GLN A 108 -14.28 14.29 -1.29
CA GLN A 108 -14.40 14.12 -2.74
C GLN A 108 -15.84 14.33 -3.22
N ALA A 109 -16.01 14.46 -4.54
CA ALA A 109 -17.31 14.76 -5.17
C ALA A 109 -18.44 13.77 -4.80
N ASP A 110 -18.11 12.52 -4.47
CA ASP A 110 -19.04 11.48 -4.03
C ASP A 110 -19.28 11.48 -2.50
N ARG A 111 -18.84 12.53 -1.79
CA ARG A 111 -18.84 12.67 -0.32
C ARG A 111 -17.92 11.68 0.41
N GLU A 112 -17.01 10.99 -0.29
CA GLU A 112 -15.98 10.18 0.36
C GLU A 112 -14.92 11.08 1.00
N ARG A 113 -14.59 10.82 2.27
CA ARG A 113 -13.48 11.50 2.94
C ARG A 113 -12.16 10.80 2.58
N GLY A 114 -11.20 11.59 2.13
CA GLY A 114 -9.84 11.17 1.83
C GLY A 114 -8.83 11.84 2.75
N ILE A 115 -7.71 11.18 2.99
CA ILE A 115 -6.50 11.79 3.58
C ILE A 115 -5.42 11.77 2.51
N HIS A 116 -4.82 12.93 2.26
CA HIS A 116 -3.61 13.08 1.47
C HIS A 116 -2.51 13.60 2.40
N ALA A 117 -1.49 12.79 2.68
CA ALA A 117 -0.44 13.12 3.63
C ALA A 117 0.95 12.82 3.07
N VAL A 118 1.91 13.64 3.47
CA VAL A 118 3.33 13.50 3.15
C VAL A 118 4.18 13.31 4.39
N ARG A 119 5.32 12.64 4.17
CA ARG A 119 6.39 12.45 5.14
C ARG A 119 7.72 12.42 4.41
N TYR A 120 8.71 13.18 4.90
CA TYR A 120 10.09 13.00 4.48
C TYR A 120 10.83 12.06 5.44
N HIS A 121 11.59 11.12 4.90
CA HIS A 121 12.45 10.19 5.62
C HIS A 121 13.91 10.54 5.36
N ALA A 122 14.55 11.18 6.34
CA ALA A 122 15.88 11.76 6.18
C ALA A 122 16.97 10.71 5.91
N GLU A 123 16.95 9.56 6.58
CA GLU A 123 18.01 8.54 6.46
C GLU A 123 18.13 7.94 5.06
N THR A 124 17.01 7.87 4.34
CA THR A 124 16.98 7.37 2.97
C THR A 124 16.76 8.47 1.94
N SER A 125 16.69 9.74 2.39
CA SER A 125 16.33 10.91 1.59
C SER A 125 15.09 10.70 0.71
N ARG A 126 14.03 10.12 1.26
CA ARG A 126 12.78 9.84 0.52
C ARG A 126 11.62 10.69 0.98
N LEU A 127 10.95 11.32 0.04
CA LEU A 127 9.60 11.83 0.22
C LEU A 127 8.61 10.68 0.00
N LEU A 128 7.71 10.49 0.96
CA LEU A 128 6.59 9.56 0.88
C LEU A 128 5.31 10.36 0.86
N GLU A 129 4.38 9.94 0.02
CA GLU A 129 3.05 10.51 -0.13
C GLU A 129 2.03 9.38 -0.03
N ALA A 130 1.00 9.57 0.77
CA ALA A 130 -0.02 8.58 1.03
C ALA A 130 -1.41 9.18 0.84
N HIS A 131 -2.21 8.54 -0.01
CA HIS A 131 -3.60 8.86 -0.25
C HIS A 131 -4.45 7.71 0.27
N VAL A 132 -5.27 7.95 1.28
CA VAL A 132 -6.19 6.95 1.84
C VAL A 132 -7.61 7.38 1.55
N PHE A 133 -8.36 6.57 0.80
CA PHE A 133 -9.75 6.84 0.42
C PHE A 133 -10.71 6.01 1.27
N GLY A 134 -11.87 6.59 1.61
CA GLY A 134 -12.96 5.82 2.22
C GLY A 134 -12.92 5.66 3.71
N ALA A 135 -12.28 6.60 4.40
CA ALA A 135 -12.41 6.69 5.84
C ALA A 135 -13.78 7.30 6.19
N GLU A 136 -14.73 6.47 6.62
CA GLU A 136 -16.06 6.88 7.09
C GLU A 136 -16.04 7.83 8.31
N ALA A 137 -17.22 8.32 8.64
CA ALA A 137 -17.52 9.46 9.50
C ALA A 137 -17.22 9.32 11.01
N ALA A 138 -17.09 10.53 11.58
CA ALA A 138 -17.37 11.02 12.94
C ALA A 138 -16.54 10.63 14.17
N GLU A 139 -15.96 9.43 14.32
CA GLU A 139 -15.26 9.13 15.59
C GLU A 139 -13.71 9.24 15.52
N PRO A 140 -13.06 10.08 16.37
CA PRO A 140 -11.62 10.36 16.31
C PRO A 140 -10.68 9.18 16.65
N GLU A 141 -11.17 8.12 17.28
CA GLU A 141 -10.31 7.09 17.88
C GLU A 141 -10.02 5.86 16.99
N GLN A 142 -10.63 5.73 15.81
CA GLN A 142 -10.50 4.51 14.99
C GLN A 142 -10.41 4.79 13.48
N SER A 143 -9.71 5.84 13.08
CA SER A 143 -9.49 6.13 11.66
C SER A 143 -8.50 5.12 11.04
N LEU A 144 -9.00 4.25 10.16
CA LEU A 144 -8.21 3.29 9.35
C LEU A 144 -6.95 3.96 8.74
N SER A 145 -7.07 5.20 8.27
CA SER A 145 -5.96 5.96 7.71
C SER A 145 -4.84 6.16 8.74
N ARG A 146 -5.15 6.51 9.99
CA ARG A 146 -4.13 6.61 11.05
C ARG A 146 -3.50 5.25 11.36
N ALA A 147 -4.27 4.17 11.33
CA ALA A 147 -3.74 2.83 11.52
C ALA A 147 -2.75 2.45 10.41
N ILE A 148 -3.10 2.67 9.14
CA ILE A 148 -2.23 2.41 7.98
C ILE A 148 -0.98 3.30 8.02
N LEU A 149 -1.15 4.62 8.14
CA LEU A 149 -0.02 5.57 8.22
C LEU A 149 0.88 5.28 9.42
N GLY A 150 0.30 4.78 10.51
CA GLY A 150 0.97 4.34 11.72
C GLY A 150 1.73 3.04 11.57
N GLN A 151 1.49 2.24 10.53
CA GLN A 151 2.23 1.02 10.20
C GLN A 151 3.21 1.22 9.03
N LEU A 152 3.10 2.32 8.26
CA LEU A 152 4.02 2.59 7.18
C LEU A 152 5.43 2.91 7.72
N ARG A 153 6.43 2.15 7.27
CA ARG A 153 7.84 2.24 7.66
C ARG A 153 8.73 2.26 6.44
N VAL A 154 9.83 2.99 6.54
CA VAL A 154 10.98 2.81 5.67
C VAL A 154 11.88 1.81 6.36
N LEU A 155 12.03 0.63 5.77
CA LEU A 155 12.86 -0.48 6.26
C LEU A 155 14.31 -0.35 5.79
N GLY A 156 14.56 0.44 4.75
CA GLY A 156 15.89 0.68 4.19
C GLY A 156 15.82 1.35 2.83
N SER A 157 16.97 1.44 2.16
CA SER A 157 17.04 1.90 0.76
C SER A 157 16.43 0.84 -0.16
N ALA A 158 15.69 1.26 -1.21
CA ALA A 158 15.23 0.33 -2.24
C ALA A 158 16.40 -0.37 -2.93
N HIS A 159 17.54 0.31 -3.06
CA HIS A 159 18.72 -0.25 -3.69
C HIS A 159 19.37 -1.36 -2.87
N THR A 160 19.11 -1.47 -1.57
CA THR A 160 19.68 -2.53 -0.73
C THR A 160 18.60 -3.43 -0.13
N SER A 161 17.38 -3.34 -0.66
CA SER A 161 16.25 -4.11 -0.17
C SER A 161 16.41 -5.58 -0.53
N CYS A 162 16.50 -6.43 0.50
CA CYS A 162 16.63 -7.87 0.33
C CYS A 162 15.38 -8.64 0.78
N ARG A 163 14.36 -7.97 1.35
CA ARG A 163 13.10 -8.58 1.76
C ARG A 163 11.96 -8.14 0.86
N TRP A 164 11.18 -9.12 0.41
CA TRP A 164 10.08 -8.92 -0.51
C TRP A 164 8.85 -9.64 0.01
N ARG A 165 7.76 -8.90 0.19
CA ARG A 165 6.48 -9.44 0.60
C ARG A 165 5.37 -8.72 -0.15
N ALA A 166 4.89 -9.32 -1.23
CA ALA A 166 3.81 -8.78 -2.05
C ALA A 166 3.21 -9.91 -2.87
N PHE A 167 1.98 -9.75 -3.35
CA PHE A 167 1.34 -10.72 -4.27
C PHE A 167 1.32 -12.16 -3.76
N ASN A 168 1.17 -12.34 -2.44
CA ASN A 168 1.25 -13.63 -1.74
C ASN A 168 2.59 -14.38 -1.91
N LEU A 169 3.65 -13.66 -2.27
CA LEU A 169 5.04 -14.09 -2.18
C LEU A 169 5.68 -13.46 -0.94
N ALA A 170 6.49 -14.25 -0.24
CA ALA A 170 7.34 -13.78 0.86
C ALA A 170 8.71 -14.45 0.73
N LEU A 171 9.74 -13.66 0.43
CA LEU A 171 11.09 -14.17 0.21
C LEU A 171 12.16 -13.17 0.66
N LYS A 172 13.37 -13.69 0.88
CA LYS A 172 14.56 -12.90 1.13
C LYS A 172 15.60 -13.23 0.06
N THR A 173 16.08 -12.21 -0.65
CA THR A 173 17.22 -12.35 -1.57
C THR A 173 18.53 -12.15 -0.82
N PRO A 174 19.67 -12.62 -1.36
CA PRO A 174 20.98 -12.14 -0.92
C PRO A 174 21.14 -10.62 -1.17
N ASP A 175 22.02 -9.97 -0.41
CA ASP A 175 22.14 -8.49 -0.39
C ASP A 175 22.65 -7.88 -1.71
N ASN A 176 23.28 -8.70 -2.56
CA ASN A 176 23.80 -8.35 -3.88
C ASN A 176 22.78 -8.56 -5.02
N PHE A 177 21.52 -8.86 -4.73
CA PHE A 177 20.49 -8.99 -5.78
C PHE A 177 19.57 -7.76 -5.84
N ALA A 178 19.37 -7.23 -7.04
CA ALA A 178 18.36 -6.22 -7.34
C ALA A 178 17.11 -6.87 -7.90
N LEU A 179 15.92 -6.33 -7.60
CA LEU A 179 14.72 -6.65 -8.38
C LEU A 179 14.85 -6.05 -9.78
N LEU A 180 14.74 -6.89 -10.80
CA LEU A 180 14.82 -6.53 -12.22
C LEU A 180 13.41 -6.36 -12.81
N SER A 181 12.51 -7.33 -12.58
CA SER A 181 11.13 -7.28 -13.06
C SER A 181 10.16 -7.94 -12.08
N ALA A 182 8.89 -7.53 -12.17
CA ALA A 182 7.78 -8.17 -11.50
C ALA A 182 6.65 -8.37 -12.52
N ASP A 183 6.42 -9.62 -12.92
CA ASP A 183 5.34 -10.00 -13.81
C ASP A 183 4.21 -10.55 -12.96
N VAL A 184 3.10 -9.82 -12.87
CA VAL A 184 1.99 -10.11 -11.95
C VAL A 184 0.73 -10.39 -12.76
N ALA A 185 0.39 -11.67 -12.89
CA ALA A 185 -0.87 -12.13 -13.46
C ALA A 185 -1.72 -12.85 -12.39
N PRO A 186 -3.05 -12.96 -12.59
CA PRO A 186 -3.88 -13.83 -11.76
C PRO A 186 -3.29 -15.24 -11.74
N ALA A 187 -3.12 -15.80 -10.54
CA ALA A 187 -2.52 -17.13 -10.36
C ALA A 187 -1.08 -17.33 -10.91
N ASP A 188 -0.39 -16.33 -11.42
CA ASP A 188 1.03 -16.45 -11.81
C ASP A 188 1.77 -15.16 -11.49
N VAL A 189 2.67 -15.22 -10.53
CA VAL A 189 3.50 -14.06 -10.14
C VAL A 189 4.95 -14.45 -10.25
N ARG A 190 5.74 -13.68 -10.99
CA ARG A 190 7.18 -13.87 -11.14
C ARG A 190 7.91 -12.61 -10.71
N LEU A 191 8.86 -12.77 -9.79
CA LEU A 191 9.83 -11.75 -9.44
C LEU A 191 11.19 -12.19 -9.95
N ARG A 192 11.81 -11.38 -10.82
CA ARG A 192 13.14 -11.65 -11.36
C ARG A 192 14.15 -10.74 -10.71
N PHE A 193 15.24 -11.32 -10.27
CA PHE A 193 16.34 -10.62 -9.62
C PHE A 193 17.62 -10.80 -10.41
N GLU A 194 18.48 -9.80 -10.36
CA GLU A 194 19.80 -9.81 -10.98
C GLU A 194 20.87 -9.52 -9.94
N HIS A 195 21.94 -10.30 -9.98
CA HIS A 195 23.13 -10.07 -9.18
C HIS A 195 23.84 -8.79 -9.63
N ARG A 196 24.01 -7.85 -8.70
CA ARG A 196 24.80 -6.63 -8.84
C ARG A 196 26.28 -7.00 -8.84
N ALA A 197 26.80 -7.34 -10.01
CA ALA A 197 28.21 -7.57 -10.21
C ALA A 197 29.02 -6.29 -9.94
N GLY A 198 30.12 -6.41 -9.19
CA GLY A 198 31.18 -5.41 -9.23
C GLY A 198 31.90 -5.45 -10.59
N ALA A 199 32.60 -4.36 -10.94
CA ALA A 199 33.41 -4.29 -12.15
C ALA A 199 34.33 -5.52 -12.26
N GLY A 200 34.15 -6.34 -13.30
CA GLY A 200 34.96 -7.55 -13.55
C GLY A 200 34.25 -8.90 -13.39
N THR A 201 32.96 -8.95 -13.05
CA THR A 201 32.22 -10.23 -12.97
C THR A 201 31.74 -10.68 -14.37
N ARG A 202 31.97 -11.95 -14.72
CA ARG A 202 31.95 -12.44 -16.10
C ARG A 202 30.57 -12.90 -16.64
N ALA A 203 29.51 -12.91 -15.83
CA ALA A 203 28.15 -13.18 -16.28
C ALA A 203 27.10 -12.61 -15.30
N ALA A 204 25.97 -12.12 -15.84
CA ALA A 204 24.82 -11.69 -15.04
C ALA A 204 24.10 -12.94 -14.46
N ILE A 205 24.25 -13.18 -13.16
CA ILE A 205 23.50 -14.22 -12.46
C ILE A 205 22.09 -13.67 -12.21
N THR A 206 21.07 -14.40 -12.67
CA THR A 206 19.67 -14.05 -12.40
C THR A 206 19.01 -15.12 -11.54
N ALA A 207 18.08 -14.70 -10.69
CA ALA A 207 17.25 -15.57 -9.87
C ALA A 207 15.78 -15.23 -10.11
N THR A 208 14.93 -16.25 -10.22
CA THR A 208 13.48 -16.06 -10.39
C THR A 208 12.76 -16.71 -9.22
N ALA A 209 11.87 -15.95 -8.60
CA ALA A 209 10.88 -16.48 -7.67
C ALA A 209 9.52 -16.45 -8.35
N GLN A 210 8.83 -17.59 -8.36
CA GLN A 210 7.53 -17.72 -8.99
C GLN A 210 6.51 -18.29 -8.02
N ARG A 211 5.33 -17.68 -7.97
CA ARG A 211 4.14 -18.22 -7.33
C ARG A 211 3.17 -18.64 -8.42
N LEU A 212 2.90 -19.92 -8.49
CA LEU A 212 1.80 -20.45 -9.27
C LEU A 212 0.59 -20.67 -8.34
N GLY A 213 -0.57 -20.18 -8.75
CA GLY A 213 -1.86 -20.39 -8.10
C GLY A 213 -2.57 -21.57 -8.70
N MET A 214 -3.64 -22.02 -8.04
CA MET A 214 -4.44 -23.16 -8.49
C MET A 214 -3.60 -24.46 -8.64
N VAL A 215 -2.52 -24.61 -7.87
CA VAL A 215 -1.62 -25.78 -7.96
C VAL A 215 -2.41 -27.09 -7.91
N SER A 216 -3.39 -27.19 -7.01
CA SER A 216 -4.27 -28.36 -6.89
C SER A 216 -5.13 -28.67 -8.14
N SER A 217 -5.21 -27.76 -9.09
CA SER A 217 -5.99 -27.91 -10.34
C SER A 217 -5.15 -28.37 -11.52
N TRP A 218 -3.82 -28.27 -11.46
CA TRP A 218 -2.94 -28.61 -12.58
C TRP A 218 -1.65 -29.35 -12.19
N PHE A 219 -1.38 -29.54 -10.90
CA PHE A 219 -0.25 -30.30 -10.37
C PHE A 219 -0.76 -31.45 -9.51
N ASP A 220 -0.44 -32.68 -9.90
CA ASP A 220 -0.83 -33.92 -9.24
C ASP A 220 0.19 -34.40 -8.19
N GLY A 221 1.26 -33.62 -7.96
CA GLY A 221 2.35 -33.97 -7.05
C GLY A 221 3.62 -34.45 -7.74
N ASP A 222 3.63 -34.61 -9.07
CA ASP A 222 4.78 -35.10 -9.82
C ASP A 222 5.54 -33.99 -10.55
N LEU A 223 6.69 -33.59 -9.99
CA LEU A 223 7.58 -32.58 -10.58
C LEU A 223 8.23 -33.03 -11.89
N ALA A 224 8.26 -34.33 -12.22
CA ALA A 224 8.83 -34.81 -13.48
C ALA A 224 7.94 -34.49 -14.69
N ARG A 225 6.72 -34.01 -14.48
CA ARG A 225 5.74 -33.66 -15.52
C ARG A 225 5.67 -32.16 -15.84
N LEU A 226 6.49 -31.34 -15.19
CA LEU A 226 6.63 -29.90 -15.43
C LEU A 226 7.89 -29.61 -16.27
#